data_AF-A0A8T4FR88-F1
#
_entry.id   AF-A0A8T4FR88-F1
#
_cell.length_a   1.000
_cell.length_b   1.000
_cell.length_c   1.000
_cell.angle_alpha   90.00
_cell.angle_beta   90.00
_cell.angle_gamma   90.00
#
_symmetry.space_group_name_H-M   'P 1'
#
loop_
_entity.id
_entity.type
_entity.pdbx_description
1 polymer ?
#
loop_
_entity_poly.entity_id
_entity_poly.type
_entity_poly.pdbx_seq_one_letter_code
_entity_poly.pdbx_strand_id
1 'polypeptide(L)'
;MSWEGRLNKIDENRWEIPMDESAGMRTNAVIYASESMIGQVCSDNAPQQAANVACMPGIVGSSMAMPDIHWGYGFPIGGVAAVDGFAGSISPGGIGFD
;
A
#
# COMPACT_ATOMS: atom_id res chain seq x y z
N MET A 1 14.85 -7.91 1.12
CA MET A 1 13.63 -8.65 0.74
C MET A 1 12.90 -7.77 -0.24
N SER A 2 12.45 -8.34 -1.35
CA SER A 2 11.79 -7.66 -2.47
C SER A 2 10.36 -8.16 -2.60
N TRP A 3 9.50 -7.35 -3.21
CA TRP A 3 8.12 -7.77 -3.52
C TRP A 3 8.09 -8.82 -4.64
N GLU A 4 7.41 -9.95 -4.39
CA GLU A 4 7.23 -11.04 -5.36
C GLU A 4 5.75 -11.33 -5.67
N GLY A 5 4.83 -10.59 -5.07
CA GLY A 5 3.39 -10.77 -5.27
C GLY A 5 2.86 -10.15 -6.57
N ARG A 6 1.59 -10.38 -6.86
CA ARG A 6 0.92 -9.83 -8.05
C ARG A 6 0.85 -8.31 -7.99
N LEU A 7 1.17 -7.70 -9.13
CA LEU A 7 1.07 -6.26 -9.36
C LEU A 7 0.48 -6.04 -10.77
N ASN A 8 -0.81 -5.73 -10.85
CA ASN A 8 -1.54 -5.57 -12.09
C ASN A 8 -1.47 -4.11 -12.57
N LYS A 9 -1.03 -3.88 -13.80
CA LYS A 9 -1.06 -2.51 -14.38
C LYS A 9 -2.51 -2.09 -14.62
N ILE A 10 -2.94 -0.98 -14.04
CA ILE A 10 -4.26 -0.37 -14.30
C ILE A 10 -4.16 0.57 -15.50
N ASP A 11 -3.18 1.49 -15.47
CA ASP A 11 -2.89 2.44 -16.54
C ASP A 11 -1.42 2.88 -16.54
N GLU A 12 -1.09 3.99 -17.20
CA GLU A 12 0.27 4.51 -17.32
C GLU A 12 0.98 4.74 -15.98
N ASN A 13 0.25 5.14 -14.94
CA ASN A 13 0.82 5.58 -13.67
C ASN A 13 0.23 4.86 -12.46
N ARG A 14 -0.54 3.79 -12.64
CA ARG A 14 -1.20 3.08 -11.54
C ARG A 14 -1.08 1.57 -11.67
N TRP A 15 -0.75 0.95 -10.55
CA TRP A 15 -0.59 -0.48 -10.39
C TRP A 15 -1.37 -0.97 -9.18
N GLU A 16 -1.97 -2.13 -9.29
CA GLU A 16 -2.86 -2.70 -8.28
C GLU A 16 -2.28 -3.99 -7.71
N ILE A 17 -2.24 -4.06 -6.39
CA ILE A 17 -2.16 -5.32 -5.65
C ILE A 17 -3.61 -5.72 -5.36
N PRO A 18 -4.11 -6.83 -5.96
CA PRO A 18 -5.51 -7.21 -5.82
C PRO A 18 -5.80 -7.68 -4.38
N MET A 19 -7.03 -7.46 -3.92
CA MET A 19 -7.49 -7.79 -2.55
C MET A 19 -7.28 -9.27 -2.19
N ASP A 20 -7.25 -10.18 -3.16
CA ASP A 20 -7.03 -11.60 -2.92
C ASP A 20 -5.53 -11.98 -2.86
N GLU A 21 -4.61 -11.03 -2.98
CA GLU A 21 -3.16 -11.30 -2.97
C GLU A 21 -2.63 -11.73 -1.61
N SER A 22 -3.20 -11.21 -0.52
CA SER A 22 -2.77 -11.53 0.83
C SER A 22 -3.96 -11.76 1.73
N ALA A 23 -3.85 -12.79 2.57
CA ALA A 23 -4.90 -13.13 3.51
C ALA A 23 -5.20 -11.96 4.45
N GLY A 24 -6.47 -11.59 4.58
CA GLY A 24 -6.93 -10.53 5.48
C GLY A 24 -7.05 -9.14 4.85
N MET A 25 -6.62 -8.96 3.59
CA MET A 25 -6.91 -7.73 2.85
C MET A 25 -8.43 -7.53 2.73
N ARG A 26 -8.87 -6.30 2.92
CA ARG A 26 -10.29 -5.87 2.89
C ARG A 26 -10.61 -5.01 1.66
N THR A 27 -9.58 -4.60 0.94
CA THR A 27 -9.61 -3.73 -0.24
C THR A 27 -8.35 -3.98 -1.08
N ASN A 28 -8.24 -3.38 -2.27
CA ASN A 28 -7.03 -3.42 -3.08
C ASN A 28 -5.97 -2.45 -2.51
N ALA A 29 -4.70 -2.64 -2.88
CA ALA A 29 -3.69 -1.59 -2.74
C ALA A 29 -3.35 -1.01 -4.12
N VAL A 30 -3.21 0.30 -4.23
CA VAL A 30 -2.89 1.02 -5.47
C VAL A 30 -1.59 1.78 -5.29
N ILE A 31 -0.60 1.43 -6.10
CA ILE A 31 0.69 2.11 -6.16
C ILE A 31 0.66 3.05 -7.37
N TYR A 32 0.88 4.33 -7.13
CA TYR A 32 1.02 5.34 -8.16
C TYR A 32 2.49 5.41 -8.57
N ALA A 33 2.82 4.94 -9.76
CA ALA A 33 4.18 4.92 -10.26
C ALA A 33 4.18 4.72 -11.78
N SER A 34 5.09 5.39 -12.48
CA SER A 34 5.31 5.10 -13.90
C SER A 34 5.99 3.74 -14.07
N GLU A 35 5.91 3.16 -15.26
CA GLU A 35 6.48 1.84 -15.54
C GLU A 35 8.00 1.75 -15.26
N SER A 36 8.75 2.83 -15.50
CA SER A 36 10.19 2.87 -15.22
C SER A 36 10.53 2.82 -13.73
N MET A 37 9.58 3.11 -12.85
CA MET A 37 9.79 3.16 -11.39
C MET A 37 9.53 1.81 -10.72
N ILE A 38 8.81 0.89 -11.38
CA ILE A 38 8.35 -0.36 -10.75
C ILE A 38 9.49 -1.25 -10.28
N GLY A 39 10.60 -1.30 -11.02
CA GLY A 39 11.79 -2.04 -10.59
C GLY A 39 12.32 -1.56 -9.22
N GLN A 40 12.28 -0.25 -8.96
CA GLN A 40 12.69 0.33 -7.69
C GLN A 40 11.63 0.13 -6.60
N VAL A 41 10.35 0.35 -6.93
CA VAL A 41 9.22 0.15 -6.01
C VAL A 41 9.20 -1.27 -5.46
N CYS A 42 9.52 -2.28 -6.28
CA CYS A 42 9.54 -3.68 -5.87
C CYS A 42 10.89 -4.14 -5.27
N SER A 43 11.88 -3.25 -5.17
CA SER A 43 13.22 -3.58 -4.66
C SER A 43 13.29 -3.75 -3.13
N ASP A 44 12.24 -3.31 -2.42
CA ASP A 44 12.08 -3.47 -0.98
C ASP A 44 10.70 -4.04 -0.61
N ASN A 45 10.35 -3.99 0.68
CA ASN A 45 9.11 -4.52 1.23
C ASN A 45 7.96 -3.50 1.26
N ALA A 46 8.11 -2.31 0.68
CA ALA A 46 7.07 -1.28 0.74
C ALA A 46 5.74 -1.72 0.08
N PRO A 47 5.72 -2.46 -1.04
CA PRO A 47 4.47 -3.01 -1.59
C PRO A 47 3.76 -3.96 -0.63
N GLN A 48 4.51 -4.79 0.12
CA GLN A 48 3.93 -5.64 1.17
C GLN A 48 3.32 -4.80 2.29
N GLN A 49 3.91 -3.66 2.64
CA GLN A 49 3.33 -2.76 3.64
C GLN A 49 2.03 -2.12 3.13
N ALA A 50 1.95 -1.73 1.86
CA ALA A 50 0.69 -1.28 1.25
C ALA A 50 -0.38 -2.38 1.29
N ALA A 51 -0.02 -3.63 0.98
CA ALA A 51 -0.92 -4.77 1.12
C ALA A 51 -1.38 -4.98 2.59
N ASN A 52 -0.47 -4.85 3.56
CA ASN A 52 -0.80 -4.95 4.98
C ASN A 52 -1.75 -3.83 5.44
N VAL A 53 -1.56 -2.60 4.95
CA VAL A 53 -2.47 -1.47 5.23
C VAL A 53 -3.86 -1.75 4.67
N ALA A 54 -3.98 -2.43 3.52
CA ALA A 54 -5.26 -2.86 2.98
C ALA A 54 -6.03 -3.86 3.87
N CYS A 55 -5.40 -4.43 4.91
CA CYS A 55 -6.06 -5.29 5.89
C CYS A 55 -6.75 -4.52 7.04
N MET A 56 -6.56 -3.20 7.13
CA MET A 56 -7.00 -2.41 8.28
C MET A 56 -8.53 -2.42 8.47
N PRO A 57 -9.01 -2.63 9.72
CA PRO A 57 -10.42 -2.46 10.04
C PRO A 57 -10.91 -1.06 9.64
N GLY A 58 -12.08 -1.02 8.98
CA GLY A 58 -12.72 0.23 8.58
C GLY A 58 -11.98 1.01 7.49
N ILE A 59 -11.00 0.43 6.77
CA ILE A 59 -10.37 1.11 5.63
C ILE A 59 -11.41 1.48 4.57
N VAL A 60 -11.32 2.71 4.06
CA VAL A 60 -12.21 3.29 3.06
C VAL A 60 -11.45 3.47 1.76
N GLY A 61 -11.98 2.92 0.67
CA GLY A 61 -11.28 2.91 -0.62
C GLY A 61 -10.10 1.94 -0.62
N SER A 62 -9.13 2.16 -1.49
CA SER A 62 -7.89 1.36 -1.56
C SER A 62 -6.84 1.86 -0.57
N SER A 63 -5.96 0.99 -0.11
CA SER A 63 -4.66 1.45 0.40
C SER A 63 -3.90 2.09 -0.75
N MET A 64 -3.39 3.30 -0.58
CA MET A 64 -2.67 4.00 -1.64
C MET A 64 -1.21 4.19 -1.27
N ALA A 65 -0.33 4.16 -2.26
CA ALA A 65 1.06 4.51 -2.10
C ALA A 65 1.52 5.42 -3.23
N MET A 66 2.19 6.52 -2.88
CA MET A 66 2.65 7.56 -3.79
C MET A 66 3.92 7.12 -4.55
N PRO A 67 4.34 7.85 -5.60
CA PRO A 67 5.50 7.45 -6.43
C PRO A 67 6.83 7.33 -5.68
N ASP A 68 6.96 7.97 -4.53
CA ASP A 68 8.11 7.92 -3.64
C ASP A 68 8.01 6.82 -2.56
N ILE A 69 7.12 5.84 -2.75
CA ILE A 69 6.94 4.69 -1.85
C ILE A 69 8.27 4.00 -1.53
N HIS A 70 8.55 3.80 -0.25
CA HIS A 70 9.66 2.99 0.24
C HIS A 70 9.39 2.46 1.65
N TRP A 71 10.23 1.51 2.09
CA TRP A 71 10.04 0.77 3.33
C TRP A 71 9.98 1.68 4.57
N GLY A 72 8.88 1.58 5.33
CA GLY A 72 8.61 2.36 6.54
C GLY A 72 8.34 1.51 7.78
N TYR A 73 7.68 2.09 8.79
CA TYR A 73 7.33 1.40 10.05
C TYR A 73 5.85 0.99 10.07
N GLY A 74 5.58 -0.25 9.68
CA GLY A 74 4.22 -0.79 9.55
C GLY A 74 3.53 -0.33 8.26
N PHE A 75 3.38 0.98 8.06
CA PHE A 75 2.99 1.58 6.79
C PHE A 75 4.23 1.88 5.94
N PRO A 76 4.10 1.89 4.60
CA PRO A 76 5.15 2.43 3.76
C PRO A 76 5.21 3.96 3.91
N ILE A 77 6.41 4.53 3.78
CA ILE A 77 6.52 5.98 3.55
C ILE A 77 5.91 6.28 2.18
N GLY A 78 5.21 7.43 2.06
CA GLY A 78 4.38 7.73 0.90
C GLY A 78 3.04 6.98 0.88
N GLY A 79 2.71 6.22 1.94
CA GLY A 79 1.42 5.56 2.10
C GLY A 79 0.30 6.52 2.48
N VAL A 80 -0.91 6.28 1.96
CA VAL A 80 -2.14 6.99 2.31
C VAL A 80 -3.24 5.96 2.56
N ALA A 81 -3.91 6.08 3.71
CA ALA A 81 -5.09 5.29 4.03
C ALA A 81 -6.15 6.18 4.67
N ALA A 82 -7.38 6.13 4.14
CA ALA A 82 -8.55 6.65 4.83
C ALA A 82 -9.19 5.52 5.63
N VAL A 83 -9.63 5.81 6.84
CA VAL A 83 -10.37 4.86 7.68
C VAL A 83 -11.64 5.52 8.20
N ASP A 84 -12.67 4.70 8.41
CA ASP A 84 -13.93 5.13 9.01
C ASP A 84 -13.71 5.68 10.44
N GLY A 85 -14.35 6.79 10.76
CA GLY A 85 -14.15 7.48 12.05
C GLY A 85 -14.71 6.75 13.27
N PHE A 86 -15.60 5.77 13.07
CA PHE A 86 -16.26 5.03 14.17
C PHE A 86 -15.84 3.56 14.23
N ALA A 87 -15.63 2.93 13.08
CA ALA A 87 -15.28 1.51 12.95
C ALA A 87 -13.81 1.27 12.52
N GLY A 88 -13.07 2.35 12.23
CA GLY A 88 -11.67 2.30 11.82
C GLY A 88 -10.67 2.25 12.98
N SER A 89 -9.39 2.32 12.64
CA SER A 89 -8.29 2.33 13.62
C SER A 89 -7.25 3.39 13.27
N ILE A 90 -6.72 4.07 14.28
CA ILE A 90 -5.56 4.95 14.13
C ILE A 90 -4.30 4.13 14.43
N SER A 91 -3.32 4.20 13.53
CA SER A 91 -2.00 3.58 13.71
C SER A 91 -0.94 4.68 13.74
N PRO A 92 -0.18 4.85 14.84
CA PRO A 92 0.94 5.80 14.87
C PRO A 92 1.97 5.56 13.76
N GLY A 93 2.19 4.29 13.38
CA GLY A 93 3.07 3.94 12.27
C GLY A 93 2.58 4.42 10.90
N GLY A 94 1.29 4.73 10.77
CA GLY A 94 0.70 5.36 9.57
C GLY A 94 0.77 6.89 9.56
N ILE A 95 1.23 7.52 10.65
CA ILE A 95 1.50 8.97 10.70
C ILE A 95 3.01 9.22 10.57
N GLY A 96 3.82 8.48 11.32
CA GLY A 96 5.26 8.71 11.43
C GLY A 96 5.69 9.08 12.85
N PHE A 97 7.01 9.09 13.07
CA PHE A 97 7.60 9.37 14.38
C PHE A 97 7.91 10.85 14.63
N ASP A 98 8.27 11.58 13.57
CA ASP A 98 8.73 12.98 13.59
C ASP A 98 7.56 13.95 13.37
#